data_AF-A0AAV4EJD9-F1
#
_entry.id   AF-A0AAV4EJD9-F1
#
_cell.length_a   1.000
_cell.length_b   1.000
_cell.length_c   1.000
_cell.angle_alpha   90.00
_cell.angle_beta   90.00
_cell.angle_gamma   90.00
#
_symmetry.space_group_name_H-M   'P 1'
#
loop_
_entity.id
_entity.type
_entity.pdbx_description
1 polymer ?
#
loop_
_entity_poly.entity_id
_entity_poly.type
_entity_poly.pdbx_seq_one_letter_code
_entity_poly.pdbx_strand_id
1 'polypeptide(L)'
;MSWLLKRKQRVEPTKTVSNSSSMTSLTPSQLDLAIRDMLSINPPRNRSEEYCRGNPITSSGKRKQLVKMTSIVMIPVVVLTGLTANTFFTTFTNYINSSQIRDILLYSVELGKVIHFLQEERDMSALYLSDLGRSRSKSLLLQRYPETDRALEKLPFWTTGPTLIRPEFQSKDKFLSYLNRHRYELDTLNQTVTQELEMYTSLIRVFITWLYSAITEAQSGFIWRSLVAYQEVIIAKEYMGLERALGTIFYMEGRFPSQDIYLWFSESQDVANETFLSARRYSDLVAALYNKNIEVLDERQASNLQKMVAISVVFVCVFILCPVIIYAVYSLTNEIQKYSITLADRTKALNKEKKRTDTLLYQMLPKSVADQLKQNEVVTAENFSEATIFFSDIQGFTQISARSSPIQVGEGERESEARRRKRELENVCVVVCVYVCEVREREREWWVVVISLQGTKFFG
;
A
#
# COMPACT_ATOMS: atom_id res chain seq x y z
N MET A 1 58.88 -15.87 -1.17
CA MET A 1 58.93 -17.23 -1.76
C MET A 1 60.37 -17.49 -2.18
N SER A 2 61.01 -18.48 -1.53
CA SER A 2 62.27 -19.17 -1.89
C SER A 2 63.51 -18.33 -2.28
N TRP A 3 64.55 -18.34 -1.43
CA TRP A 3 65.87 -18.90 -1.77
C TRP A 3 66.82 -18.77 -0.55
N LEU A 4 66.83 -19.81 0.28
CA LEU A 4 67.86 -20.10 1.27
C LEU A 4 68.19 -21.60 1.16
N LEU A 5 69.44 -21.96 1.53
CA LEU A 5 70.13 -23.27 1.44
C LEU A 5 70.99 -23.36 0.15
N LYS A 6 72.28 -23.72 0.15
CA LYS A 6 73.01 -24.70 0.97
C LYS A 6 74.52 -24.59 0.61
N ARG A 7 75.46 -24.54 1.55
CA ARG A 7 76.44 -25.61 1.94
C ARG A 7 77.42 -24.93 2.92
N LYS A 8 77.54 -25.30 4.21
CA LYS A 8 77.97 -26.55 4.87
C LYS A 8 79.47 -26.83 4.72
N GLN A 9 80.24 -26.53 5.77
CA GLN A 9 81.23 -27.48 6.28
C GLN A 9 81.37 -27.36 7.79
N ARG A 10 81.52 -28.52 8.41
CA ARG A 10 81.30 -28.86 9.82
C ARG A 10 82.52 -29.69 10.25
N VAL A 11 83.13 -29.28 11.36
CA VAL A 11 83.76 -30.08 12.44
C VAL A 11 85.10 -30.78 12.13
N GLU A 12 86.18 -30.28 12.77
CA GLU A 12 86.92 -30.87 13.93
C GLU A 12 86.97 -32.42 14.08
N PRO A 13 87.82 -33.04 14.94
CA PRO A 13 88.92 -32.53 15.78
C PRO A 13 90.17 -33.46 15.87
N THR A 14 91.08 -33.14 16.82
CA THR A 14 92.02 -34.00 17.57
C THR A 14 93.33 -34.44 16.89
N LYS A 15 94.50 -34.52 17.54
CA LYS A 15 94.80 -34.81 18.96
C LYS A 15 96.28 -34.48 19.30
N THR A 16 96.49 -34.15 20.58
CA THR A 16 97.66 -34.42 21.44
C THR A 16 99.05 -33.95 21.00
N VAL A 17 99.69 -33.10 21.81
CA VAL A 17 100.83 -33.53 22.65
C VAL A 17 100.80 -32.75 23.97
N SER A 18 100.97 -33.51 25.04
CA SER A 18 101.08 -33.16 26.44
C SER A 18 102.33 -32.32 26.77
N ASN A 19 102.17 -31.42 27.74
CA ASN A 19 103.25 -30.85 28.54
C ASN A 19 104.29 -31.89 28.98
N SER A 20 105.57 -31.52 28.90
CA SER A 20 106.45 -31.59 30.08
C SER A 20 107.70 -30.73 29.92
N SER A 21 108.08 -30.12 31.05
CA SER A 21 109.37 -29.50 31.41
C SER A 21 109.82 -28.18 30.74
N SER A 22 109.71 -27.13 31.57
CA SER A 22 110.57 -25.94 31.70
C SER A 22 110.75 -24.99 30.51
N MET A 23 110.14 -23.80 30.58
CA MET A 23 110.79 -22.49 30.34
C MET A 23 109.78 -21.33 30.43
N THR A 24 110.07 -20.38 31.33
CA THR A 24 109.74 -18.93 31.33
C THR A 24 108.35 -18.43 30.84
N SER A 25 107.65 -17.72 31.74
CA SER A 25 106.39 -17.00 31.51
C SER A 25 106.48 -15.95 30.39
N LEU A 26 105.54 -15.98 29.45
CA LEU A 26 105.35 -14.97 28.41
C LEU A 26 104.50 -13.77 28.93
N THR A 27 104.89 -12.55 28.56
CA THR A 27 104.28 -11.28 29.00
C THR A 27 103.04 -10.87 28.19
N PRO A 28 102.15 -9.99 28.71
CA PRO A 28 100.87 -9.59 28.08
C PRO A 28 100.95 -9.09 26.64
N SER A 29 102.09 -8.54 26.23
CA SER A 29 102.36 -8.10 24.85
C SER A 29 102.39 -9.24 23.83
N GLN A 30 102.78 -10.45 24.25
CA GLN A 30 102.83 -11.64 23.41
C GLN A 30 101.41 -12.21 23.16
N LEU A 31 100.51 -12.06 24.14
CA LEU A 31 99.11 -12.46 24.02
C LEU A 31 98.34 -11.54 23.04
N ASP A 32 98.60 -10.23 23.10
CA ASP A 32 97.96 -9.26 22.21
C ASP A 32 98.47 -9.39 20.76
N LEU A 33 99.74 -9.81 20.58
CA LEU A 33 100.26 -10.19 19.26
C LEU A 33 99.60 -11.47 18.74
N ALA A 34 99.42 -12.48 19.58
CA ALA A 34 98.79 -13.75 19.19
C ALA A 34 97.30 -13.58 18.83
N ILE A 35 96.58 -12.70 19.52
CA ILE A 35 95.18 -12.33 19.18
C ILE A 35 95.13 -11.55 17.86
N ARG A 36 96.12 -10.67 17.61
CA ARG A 36 96.23 -9.90 16.37
C ARG A 36 96.55 -10.79 15.16
N ASP A 37 97.30 -11.88 15.36
CA ASP A 37 97.61 -12.87 14.32
C ASP A 37 96.44 -13.84 14.06
N MET A 38 95.73 -14.27 15.11
CA MET A 38 94.54 -15.13 14.98
C MET A 38 93.33 -14.44 14.31
N LEU A 39 93.27 -13.10 14.36
CA LEU A 39 92.23 -12.31 13.69
C LEU A 39 92.63 -11.84 12.28
N SER A 40 93.72 -12.38 11.71
CA SER A 40 94.11 -12.12 10.32
C SER A 40 93.10 -12.71 9.32
N ILE A 41 91.97 -12.01 9.15
CA ILE A 41 91.18 -12.10 7.92
C ILE A 41 92.12 -11.61 6.82
N ASN A 42 92.56 -12.53 5.96
CA ASN A 42 93.42 -12.24 4.80
C ASN A 42 93.04 -10.91 4.14
N PRO A 43 94.00 -9.99 3.90
CA PRO A 43 93.68 -8.69 3.31
C PRO A 43 93.07 -8.92 1.92
N PRO A 44 91.96 -8.23 1.57
CA PRO A 44 91.33 -8.37 0.27
C PRO A 44 92.27 -7.90 -0.84
N ARG A 45 92.29 -8.65 -1.94
CA ARG A 45 93.26 -8.51 -3.03
C ARG A 45 92.99 -7.30 -3.95
N ASN A 46 91.94 -6.52 -3.69
CA ASN A 46 91.50 -5.39 -4.54
C ASN A 46 91.11 -4.14 -3.76
N ARG A 47 91.57 -2.98 -4.25
CA ARG A 47 91.39 -1.62 -3.70
C ARG A 47 89.91 -1.18 -3.58
N SER A 48 89.00 -1.80 -4.32
CA SER A 48 87.56 -1.50 -4.30
C SER A 48 86.80 -2.14 -3.14
N GLU A 49 87.32 -3.22 -2.53
CA GLU A 49 86.70 -3.86 -1.35
C GLU A 49 87.04 -3.11 -0.04
N GLU A 50 88.21 -2.46 0.01
CA GLU A 50 88.70 -1.70 1.17
C GLU A 50 87.84 -0.46 1.47
N TYR A 51 87.31 0.18 0.42
CA TYR A 51 86.40 1.33 0.57
C TYR A 51 85.00 0.90 1.08
N CYS A 52 84.63 -0.37 0.85
CA CYS A 52 83.31 -0.90 1.17
C CYS A 52 83.23 -1.57 2.54
N ARG A 53 84.30 -2.18 3.06
CA ARG A 53 84.35 -2.81 4.40
C ARG A 53 85.34 -2.11 5.35
N GLY A 54 84.85 -1.13 6.11
CA GLY A 54 85.61 -0.60 7.25
C GLY A 54 85.67 -1.64 8.38
N ASN A 55 86.82 -1.82 9.02
CA ASN A 55 86.98 -2.76 10.13
C ASN A 55 86.18 -2.28 11.37
N PRO A 56 85.16 -3.04 11.85
CA PRO A 56 84.20 -2.60 12.87
C PRO A 56 84.80 -2.41 14.27
N ILE A 57 86.07 -2.79 14.47
CA ILE A 57 86.75 -2.76 15.77
C ILE A 57 87.43 -1.39 16.00
N THR A 58 87.83 -0.68 14.93
CA THR A 58 88.48 0.65 15.03
C THR A 58 87.47 1.79 15.22
N SER A 59 87.81 2.82 16.00
CA SER A 59 86.95 3.99 16.24
C SER A 59 86.52 4.69 14.94
N SER A 60 87.44 4.80 13.98
CA SER A 60 87.19 5.34 12.64
C SER A 60 86.27 4.45 11.79
N GLY A 61 86.37 3.13 11.92
CA GLY A 61 85.49 2.16 11.26
C GLY A 61 84.06 2.22 11.77
N LYS A 62 83.88 2.30 13.11
CA LYS A 62 82.57 2.50 13.74
C LYS A 62 81.86 3.77 13.26
N ARG A 63 82.59 4.89 13.15
CA ARG A 63 82.04 6.16 12.63
C ARG A 63 81.59 6.05 11.17
N LYS A 64 82.36 5.38 10.31
CA LYS A 64 81.97 5.14 8.90
C LYS A 64 80.74 4.23 8.79
N GLN A 65 80.64 3.20 9.63
CA GLN A 65 79.47 2.30 9.63
C GLN A 65 78.21 2.98 10.18
N LEU A 66 78.34 3.83 11.20
CA LEU A 66 77.25 4.64 11.75
C LEU A 66 76.70 5.63 10.70
N VAL A 67 77.57 6.31 9.95
CA VAL A 67 77.15 7.20 8.86
C VAL A 67 76.39 6.42 7.78
N LYS A 68 76.89 5.25 7.36
CA LYS A 68 76.19 4.40 6.39
C LYS A 68 74.79 3.99 6.86
N MET A 69 74.64 3.56 8.12
CA MET A 69 73.33 3.21 8.68
C MET A 69 72.39 4.42 8.78
N THR A 70 72.93 5.59 9.18
CA THR A 70 72.14 6.83 9.29
C THR A 70 71.71 7.36 7.93
N SER A 71 72.58 7.29 6.91
CA SER A 71 72.27 7.74 5.54
C SER A 71 71.16 6.92 4.89
N ILE A 72 71.12 5.60 5.13
CA ILE A 72 70.05 4.74 4.59
C ILE A 72 68.68 5.13 5.18
N VAL A 73 68.62 5.49 6.47
CA VAL A 73 67.38 5.93 7.14
C VAL A 73 67.01 7.36 6.78
N MET A 74 67.98 8.24 6.51
CA MET A 74 67.73 9.62 6.12
C MET A 74 67.08 9.77 4.74
N ILE A 75 67.34 8.86 3.79
CA ILE A 75 66.76 8.93 2.45
C ILE A 75 65.22 8.87 2.50
N PRO A 76 64.57 7.86 3.15
CA PRO A 76 63.13 7.86 3.35
C PRO A 76 62.60 9.08 4.09
N VAL A 77 63.32 9.58 5.10
CA VAL A 77 62.90 10.76 5.87
C VAL A 77 62.87 12.00 4.98
N VAL A 78 63.93 12.26 4.21
CA VAL A 78 63.98 13.40 3.28
C VAL A 78 62.89 13.31 2.22
N VAL A 79 62.62 12.11 1.69
CA VAL A 79 61.51 11.90 0.74
C VAL A 79 60.16 12.17 1.39
N LEU A 80 59.92 11.66 2.61
CA LEU A 80 58.67 11.92 3.33
C LEU A 80 58.50 13.40 3.64
N THR A 81 59.56 14.06 4.11
CA THR A 81 59.56 15.50 4.38
C THR A 81 59.24 16.29 3.11
N GLY A 82 59.87 15.94 1.98
CA GLY A 82 59.58 16.54 0.68
C GLY A 82 58.12 16.37 0.24
N LEU A 83 57.56 15.16 0.40
CA LEU A 83 56.15 14.90 0.11
C LEU A 83 55.22 15.72 1.01
N THR A 84 55.48 15.77 2.32
CA THR A 84 54.68 16.54 3.27
C THR A 84 54.76 18.04 3.01
N ALA A 85 55.94 18.56 2.65
CA ALA A 85 56.14 19.96 2.30
C ALA A 85 55.37 20.32 1.02
N ASN A 86 55.40 19.45 0.00
CA ASN A 86 54.61 19.65 -1.21
C ASN A 86 53.11 19.68 -0.92
N THR A 87 52.59 18.72 -0.14
CA THR A 87 51.17 18.71 0.25
C THR A 87 50.76 19.90 1.12
N PHE A 88 51.67 20.38 1.97
CA PHE A 88 51.45 21.58 2.76
C PHE A 88 51.37 22.81 1.85
N PHE A 89 52.30 22.95 0.92
CA PHE A 89 52.34 24.07 -0.02
C PHE A 89 51.10 24.11 -0.93
N THR A 90 50.64 22.96 -1.43
CA THR A 90 49.40 22.90 -2.23
C THR A 90 48.17 23.25 -1.39
N THR A 91 48.07 22.71 -0.18
CA THR A 91 46.94 23.01 0.73
C THR A 91 46.94 24.48 1.14
N PHE A 92 48.10 25.06 1.42
CA PHE A 92 48.25 26.47 1.77
C PHE A 92 47.89 27.39 0.60
N THR A 93 48.29 27.03 -0.62
CA THR A 93 47.89 27.76 -1.84
C THR A 93 46.38 27.71 -2.05
N ASN A 94 45.75 26.55 -1.85
CA ASN A 94 44.29 26.40 -1.91
C ASN A 94 43.56 27.21 -0.82
N TYR A 95 44.14 27.31 0.38
CA TYR A 95 43.62 28.14 1.45
C TYR A 95 43.64 29.63 1.08
N ILE A 96 44.74 30.13 0.51
CA ILE A 96 44.83 31.52 0.03
C ILE A 96 43.81 31.77 -1.10
N ASN A 97 43.65 30.84 -2.03
CA ASN A 97 42.72 30.96 -3.16
C ASN A 97 41.23 30.80 -2.78
N SER A 98 40.91 30.53 -1.51
CA SER A 98 39.54 30.29 -1.05
C SER A 98 38.61 31.50 -1.21
N SER A 99 39.14 32.74 -1.29
CA SER A 99 38.31 33.93 -1.56
C SER A 99 37.73 33.91 -2.97
N GLN A 100 38.53 33.58 -3.99
CA GLN A 100 38.09 33.53 -5.39
C GLN A 100 37.05 32.42 -5.60
N ILE A 101 37.25 31.26 -4.97
CA ILE A 101 36.30 30.14 -5.03
C ILE A 101 34.93 30.54 -4.45
N ARG A 102 34.92 31.33 -3.37
CA ARG A 102 33.66 31.82 -2.78
C ARG A 102 32.91 32.75 -3.72
N ASP A 103 33.62 33.63 -4.41
CA ASP A 103 33.01 34.59 -5.34
C ASP A 103 32.44 33.86 -6.58
N ILE A 104 33.15 32.86 -7.09
CA ILE A 104 32.64 31.97 -8.16
C ILE A 104 31.38 31.23 -7.70
N LEU A 105 31.38 30.67 -6.48
CA LEU A 105 30.24 29.93 -5.96
C LEU A 105 29.01 30.84 -5.77
N LEU A 106 29.19 32.03 -5.17
CA LEU A 106 28.13 33.01 -5.00
C LEU A 106 27.57 33.46 -6.36
N TYR A 107 28.46 33.72 -7.33
CA TYR A 107 28.06 34.04 -8.69
C TYR A 107 27.25 32.92 -9.34
N SER A 108 27.72 31.67 -9.29
CA SER A 108 27.01 30.51 -9.86
C SER A 108 25.61 30.32 -9.26
N VAL A 109 25.46 30.52 -7.94
CA VAL A 109 24.17 30.40 -7.26
C VAL A 109 23.21 31.53 -7.64
N GLU A 110 23.67 32.79 -7.66
CA GLU A 110 22.84 33.92 -8.06
C GLU A 110 22.47 33.85 -9.56
N LEU A 111 23.39 33.39 -10.40
CA LEU A 111 23.13 33.13 -11.82
C LEU A 111 22.09 32.02 -12.01
N GLY A 112 22.16 30.94 -11.23
CA GLY A 112 21.14 29.90 -11.22
C GLY A 112 19.76 30.40 -10.79
N LYS A 113 19.68 31.39 -9.89
CA LYS A 113 18.42 32.06 -9.53
C LYS A 113 17.88 32.90 -10.68
N VAL A 114 18.72 33.64 -11.40
CA VAL A 114 18.28 34.38 -12.61
C VAL A 114 17.71 33.43 -13.66
N ILE A 115 18.39 32.31 -13.92
CA ILE A 115 17.88 31.25 -14.81
C ILE A 115 16.51 30.77 -14.31
N HIS A 116 16.37 30.48 -13.02
CA HIS A 116 15.11 30.02 -12.44
C HIS A 116 13.96 31.02 -12.62
N PHE A 117 14.17 32.31 -12.36
CA PHE A 117 13.09 33.29 -12.49
C PHE A 117 12.73 33.57 -13.94
N LEU A 118 13.70 33.57 -14.86
CA LEU A 118 13.42 33.62 -16.30
C LEU A 118 12.64 32.40 -16.78
N GLN A 119 12.92 31.20 -16.25
CA GLN A 119 12.14 29.98 -16.52
C GLN A 119 10.68 30.13 -16.04
N GLU A 120 10.46 30.65 -14.83
CA GLU A 120 9.11 30.87 -14.33
C GLU A 120 8.36 31.94 -15.14
N GLU A 121 9.02 33.04 -15.49
CA GLU A 121 8.46 34.10 -16.32
C GLU A 121 8.07 33.55 -17.70
N ARG A 122 8.94 32.77 -18.34
CA ARG A 122 8.65 32.06 -19.60
C ARG A 122 7.41 31.19 -19.49
N ASP A 123 7.39 30.31 -18.49
CA ASP A 123 6.33 29.30 -18.38
C ASP A 123 4.98 29.96 -18.07
N MET A 124 4.99 31.06 -17.31
CA MET A 124 3.80 31.88 -17.07
C MET A 124 3.38 32.69 -18.29
N SER A 125 4.31 33.24 -19.08
CA SER A 125 4.02 33.89 -20.36
C SER A 125 3.38 32.91 -21.35
N ALA A 126 3.95 31.71 -21.47
CA ALA A 126 3.41 30.66 -22.31
C ALA A 126 1.99 30.29 -21.89
N LEU A 127 1.75 30.09 -20.59
CA LEU A 127 0.42 29.82 -20.04
C LEU A 127 -0.55 30.98 -20.23
N TYR A 128 -0.09 32.23 -20.21
CA TYR A 128 -0.92 33.42 -20.46
C TYR A 128 -1.36 33.55 -21.92
N LEU A 129 -0.43 33.29 -22.85
CA LEU A 129 -0.73 33.21 -24.27
C LEU A 129 -1.63 32.00 -24.60
N SER A 130 -1.52 30.96 -23.78
CA SER A 130 -2.41 29.82 -23.80
C SER A 130 -3.81 30.22 -23.30
N ASP A 131 -4.86 29.92 -24.05
CA ASP A 131 -6.24 30.28 -23.68
C ASP A 131 -6.74 29.57 -22.38
N LEU A 132 -5.90 28.71 -21.77
CA LEU A 132 -6.06 28.14 -20.44
C LEU A 132 -5.89 29.20 -19.33
N GLY A 133 -6.86 30.12 -19.26
CA GLY A 133 -7.06 30.97 -18.08
C GLY A 133 -6.39 32.33 -18.13
N ARG A 134 -6.43 33.03 -19.28
CA ARG A 134 -5.93 34.41 -19.50
C ARG A 134 -6.05 35.36 -18.31
N SER A 135 -7.18 35.37 -17.60
CA SER A 135 -7.40 36.28 -16.47
C SER A 135 -6.60 35.88 -15.21
N ARG A 136 -6.47 34.58 -14.92
CA ARG A 136 -5.73 34.07 -13.75
C ARG A 136 -4.23 34.00 -14.01
N SER A 137 -3.83 33.69 -15.24
CA SER A 137 -2.42 33.64 -15.65
C SER A 137 -1.80 35.03 -15.71
N LYS A 138 -2.54 36.07 -16.10
CA LYS A 138 -2.02 37.46 -16.15
C LYS A 138 -1.60 38.00 -14.79
N SER A 139 -2.41 37.81 -13.74
CA SER A 139 -2.07 38.29 -12.39
C SER A 139 -0.85 37.58 -11.82
N LEU A 140 -0.73 36.26 -12.06
CA LEU A 140 0.44 35.48 -11.68
C LEU A 140 1.68 35.91 -12.47
N LEU A 141 1.57 36.19 -13.77
CA LEU A 141 2.67 36.67 -14.60
C LEU A 141 3.19 38.04 -14.12
N LEU A 142 2.30 38.99 -13.83
CA LEU A 142 2.67 40.31 -13.30
C LEU A 142 3.38 40.22 -11.94
N GLN A 143 3.10 39.18 -11.14
CA GLN A 143 3.81 38.93 -9.89
C GLN A 143 5.25 38.42 -10.11
N ARG A 144 5.55 37.78 -11.26
CA ARG A 144 6.87 37.22 -11.55
C ARG A 144 7.88 38.26 -12.02
N TYR A 145 7.45 39.27 -12.76
CA TYR A 145 8.37 40.28 -13.31
C TYR A 145 9.30 40.92 -12.26
N PRO A 146 8.82 41.37 -11.09
CA PRO A 146 9.70 41.94 -10.06
C PRO A 146 10.65 40.92 -9.42
N GLU A 147 10.31 39.63 -9.44
CA GLU A 147 11.17 38.56 -8.92
C GLU A 147 12.38 38.36 -9.84
N THR A 148 12.14 38.33 -11.16
CA THR A 148 13.19 38.30 -12.18
C THR A 148 14.09 39.53 -12.09
N ASP A 149 13.50 40.73 -11.99
CA ASP A 149 14.26 41.98 -11.94
C ASP A 149 15.15 42.04 -10.70
N ARG A 150 14.63 41.63 -9.54
CA ARG A 150 15.41 41.55 -8.29
C ARG A 150 16.55 40.53 -8.38
N ALA A 151 16.35 39.42 -9.06
CA ALA A 151 17.40 38.42 -9.25
C ALA A 151 18.52 38.95 -10.16
N LEU A 152 18.16 39.65 -11.24
CA LEU A 152 19.11 40.34 -12.11
C LEU A 152 19.86 41.42 -11.32
N GLU A 153 19.19 42.16 -10.45
CA GLU A 153 19.77 43.17 -9.57
C GLU A 153 20.86 42.60 -8.65
N LYS A 154 20.62 41.43 -8.07
CA LYS A 154 21.53 40.74 -7.14
C LYS A 154 22.74 40.08 -7.79
N LEU A 155 22.78 39.98 -9.12
CA LEU A 155 23.91 39.38 -9.83
C LEU A 155 25.20 40.18 -9.53
N PRO A 156 26.27 39.54 -9.01
CA PRO A 156 27.44 40.29 -8.51
C PRO A 156 28.27 40.93 -9.62
N PHE A 157 28.34 40.32 -10.81
CA PHE A 157 29.01 40.89 -11.97
C PHE A 157 28.33 40.45 -13.28
N TRP A 158 28.36 41.32 -14.29
CA TRP A 158 27.81 41.06 -15.61
C TRP A 158 28.94 40.67 -16.57
N THR A 159 28.93 39.44 -17.09
CA THR A 159 30.01 38.94 -17.96
C THR A 159 29.80 39.37 -19.40
N THR A 160 30.66 40.23 -19.92
CA THR A 160 30.74 40.52 -21.35
C THR A 160 31.76 39.59 -21.98
N GLY A 161 31.31 38.42 -22.43
CA GLY A 161 32.17 37.47 -23.15
C GLY A 161 32.61 38.06 -24.50
N PRO A 162 33.84 37.78 -24.98
CA PRO A 162 34.33 38.24 -26.29
C PRO A 162 33.54 37.68 -27.48
N THR A 163 32.69 36.67 -27.25
CA THR A 163 31.90 35.96 -28.26
C THR A 163 30.43 36.36 -28.31
N LEU A 164 29.95 37.26 -27.44
CA LEU A 164 28.53 37.59 -27.36
C LEU A 164 28.15 38.75 -28.30
N ILE A 165 27.67 38.40 -29.49
CA ILE A 165 27.26 39.34 -30.56
C ILE A 165 25.90 40.02 -30.25
N ARG A 166 25.15 39.52 -29.26
CA ARG A 166 23.79 40.00 -28.94
C ARG A 166 23.82 41.38 -28.25
N PRO A 167 23.19 42.42 -28.84
CA PRO A 167 23.26 43.78 -28.30
C PRO A 167 22.51 43.93 -26.97
N GLU A 168 21.54 43.05 -26.70
CA GLU A 168 20.75 43.05 -25.46
C GLU A 168 21.60 42.71 -24.23
N PHE A 169 22.66 41.90 -24.40
CA PHE A 169 23.50 41.40 -23.30
C PHE A 169 24.76 42.24 -23.04
N GLN A 170 24.92 43.39 -23.71
CA GLN A 170 26.09 44.25 -23.51
C GLN A 170 26.16 44.85 -22.10
N SER A 171 25.00 45.16 -21.51
CA SER A 171 24.90 45.61 -20.13
C SER A 171 23.60 45.11 -19.51
N LYS A 172 23.59 45.06 -18.18
CA LYS A 172 22.41 44.70 -17.40
C LYS A 172 21.22 45.62 -17.70
N ASP A 173 21.45 46.93 -17.84
CA ASP A 173 20.39 47.89 -18.14
C ASP A 173 19.79 47.69 -19.53
N LYS A 174 20.61 47.32 -20.53
CA LYS A 174 20.14 47.00 -21.88
C LYS A 174 19.31 45.73 -21.88
N PHE A 175 19.73 44.71 -21.11
CA PHE A 175 18.97 43.47 -20.98
C PHE A 175 17.63 43.70 -20.30
N LEU A 176 17.59 44.45 -19.20
CA LEU A 176 16.35 44.83 -18.51
C LEU A 176 15.44 45.67 -19.43
N SER A 177 16.00 46.60 -20.18
CA SER A 177 15.24 47.41 -21.15
C SER A 177 14.64 46.56 -22.27
N TYR A 178 15.37 45.54 -22.74
CA TYR A 178 14.88 44.57 -23.71
C TYR A 178 13.73 43.73 -23.14
N LEU A 179 13.91 43.20 -21.92
CA LEU A 179 12.90 42.39 -21.25
C LEU A 179 11.62 43.18 -20.96
N ASN A 180 11.75 44.42 -20.46
CA ASN A 180 10.61 45.30 -20.21
C ASN A 180 9.85 45.68 -21.48
N ARG A 181 10.57 45.86 -22.59
CA ARG A 181 9.95 46.10 -23.89
C ARG A 181 9.13 44.88 -24.33
N HIS A 182 9.71 43.68 -24.23
CA HIS A 182 9.01 42.44 -24.55
C HIS A 182 7.75 42.23 -23.69
N ARG A 183 7.83 42.49 -22.38
CA ARG A 183 6.67 42.42 -21.46
C ARG A 183 5.52 43.34 -21.87
N TYR A 184 5.82 44.53 -22.40
CA TYR A 184 4.82 45.45 -22.94
C TYR A 184 4.27 44.97 -24.30
N GLU A 185 5.13 44.41 -25.13
CA GLU A 185 4.78 43.89 -26.45
C GLU A 185 3.88 42.64 -26.40
N LEU A 186 3.95 41.87 -25.32
CA LEU A 186 3.17 40.63 -25.12
C LEU A 186 1.65 40.81 -25.25
N ASP A 187 1.10 41.94 -24.80
CA ASP A 187 -0.34 42.24 -24.90
C ASP A 187 -0.73 42.86 -26.25
N THR A 188 0.22 43.42 -26.98
CA THR A 188 -0.02 44.22 -28.19
C THR A 188 0.22 43.44 -29.48
N LEU A 189 1.14 42.47 -29.45
CA LEU A 189 1.46 41.59 -30.57
C LEU A 189 0.73 40.25 -30.37
N ASN A 190 0.08 39.75 -31.43
CA ASN A 190 -0.55 38.43 -31.44
C ASN A 190 0.52 37.32 -31.56
N GLN A 191 1.39 37.20 -30.56
CA GLN A 191 2.51 36.26 -30.54
C GLN A 191 2.04 34.82 -30.31
N THR A 192 2.74 33.85 -30.92
CA THR A 192 2.47 32.43 -30.68
C THR A 192 3.22 31.94 -29.44
N VAL A 193 2.63 30.95 -28.73
CA VAL A 193 3.28 30.30 -27.57
C VAL A 193 4.68 29.79 -27.93
N THR A 194 4.86 29.23 -29.13
CA THR A 194 6.14 28.71 -29.61
C THR A 194 7.21 29.80 -29.74
N GLN A 195 6.86 30.97 -30.27
CA GLN A 195 7.78 32.10 -30.39
C GLN A 195 8.21 32.61 -29.01
N GLU A 196 7.28 32.66 -28.06
CA GLU A 196 7.56 33.08 -26.69
C GLU A 196 8.52 32.11 -25.99
N LEU A 197 8.28 30.80 -26.13
CA LEU A 197 9.17 29.77 -25.61
C LEU A 197 10.57 29.86 -26.22
N GLU A 198 10.68 30.01 -27.54
CA GLU A 198 11.97 30.10 -28.23
C GLU A 198 12.77 31.34 -27.79
N MET A 199 12.10 32.50 -27.68
CA MET A 199 12.73 33.75 -27.27
C MET A 199 13.33 33.63 -25.87
N TYR A 200 12.57 33.22 -24.84
CA TYR A 200 13.11 33.06 -23.49
C TYR A 200 14.19 31.98 -23.40
N THR A 201 14.00 30.86 -24.11
CA THR A 201 14.99 29.78 -24.15
C THR A 201 16.32 30.26 -24.74
N SER A 202 16.26 31.15 -25.74
CA SER A 202 17.45 31.81 -26.29
C SER A 202 18.18 32.67 -25.26
N LEU A 203 17.44 33.36 -24.37
CA LEU A 203 18.03 34.18 -23.30
C LEU A 203 18.65 33.29 -22.21
N ILE A 204 17.91 32.27 -21.76
CA ILE A 204 18.36 31.34 -20.72
C ILE A 204 19.64 30.60 -21.15
N ARG A 205 19.74 30.20 -22.42
CA ARG A 205 20.94 29.53 -22.98
C ARG A 205 22.22 30.36 -22.83
N VAL A 206 22.13 31.69 -22.94
CA VAL A 206 23.27 32.59 -22.71
C VAL A 206 23.72 32.52 -21.25
N PHE A 207 22.79 32.62 -20.29
CA PHE A 207 23.13 32.51 -18.87
C PHE A 207 23.67 31.12 -18.48
N ILE A 208 23.16 30.04 -19.10
CA ILE A 208 23.73 28.69 -18.92
C ILE A 208 25.18 28.63 -19.44
N THR A 209 25.48 29.30 -20.55
CA THR A 209 26.85 29.38 -21.08
C THR A 209 27.78 30.15 -20.14
N TRP A 210 27.29 31.21 -19.49
CA TRP A 210 28.04 31.93 -18.45
C TRP A 210 28.30 31.06 -17.22
N LEU A 211 27.32 30.25 -16.83
CA LEU A 211 27.47 29.28 -15.75
C LEU A 211 28.54 28.24 -16.08
N TYR A 212 28.55 27.72 -17.31
CA TYR A 212 29.58 26.80 -17.81
C TYR A 212 30.99 27.39 -17.72
N SER A 213 31.16 28.64 -18.18
CA SER A 213 32.45 29.34 -18.11
C SER A 213 32.93 29.53 -16.67
N ALA A 214 32.04 29.94 -15.76
CA ALA A 214 32.38 30.15 -14.35
C ALA A 214 32.81 28.85 -13.65
N ILE A 215 32.18 27.72 -13.97
CA ILE A 215 32.51 26.43 -13.36
C ILE A 215 33.82 25.88 -13.93
N THR A 216 34.09 26.11 -15.21
CA THR A 216 35.35 25.73 -15.85
C THR A 216 36.54 26.50 -15.24
N GLU A 217 36.35 27.76 -14.86
CA GLU A 217 37.37 28.61 -14.23
C GLU A 217 37.75 28.15 -12.80
N ALA A 218 36.88 27.44 -12.09
CA ALA A 218 37.18 26.92 -10.75
C ALA A 218 38.28 25.83 -10.71
N GLN A 219 38.74 25.35 -11.86
CA GLN A 219 39.97 24.56 -12.13
C GLN A 219 40.23 23.24 -11.38
N SER A 220 39.47 22.82 -10.35
CA SER A 220 39.25 21.42 -9.86
C SER A 220 38.99 21.36 -8.35
N GLY A 221 38.51 20.22 -7.86
CA GLY A 221 38.35 19.92 -6.42
C GLY A 221 36.99 19.33 -6.05
N PHE A 222 36.73 19.19 -4.75
CA PHE A 222 35.42 18.72 -4.23
C PHE A 222 34.29 19.70 -4.60
N ILE A 223 34.54 21.00 -4.49
CA ILE A 223 33.58 22.06 -4.81
C ILE A 223 33.23 22.05 -6.31
N TRP A 224 34.22 21.84 -7.18
CA TRP A 224 34.01 21.73 -8.61
C TRP A 224 33.01 20.63 -8.95
N ARG A 225 33.12 19.44 -8.34
CA ARG A 225 32.15 18.34 -8.55
C ARG A 225 30.73 18.74 -8.12
N SER A 226 30.59 19.43 -6.98
CA SER A 226 29.30 19.93 -6.52
C SER A 226 28.72 21.01 -7.44
N LEU A 227 29.56 21.90 -7.98
CA LEU A 227 29.15 22.92 -8.95
C LEU A 227 28.74 22.32 -10.29
N VAL A 228 29.47 21.31 -10.79
CA VAL A 228 29.08 20.56 -12.00
C VAL A 228 27.74 19.85 -11.77
N ALA A 229 27.57 19.16 -10.64
CA ALA A 229 26.28 18.55 -10.30
C ALA A 229 25.14 19.59 -10.25
N TYR A 230 25.40 20.77 -9.67
CA TYR A 230 24.44 21.87 -9.62
C TYR A 230 24.07 22.39 -11.01
N GLN A 231 25.06 22.56 -11.90
CA GLN A 231 24.84 22.94 -13.29
C GLN A 231 24.00 21.90 -14.05
N GLU A 232 24.33 20.61 -13.92
CA GLU A 232 23.57 19.53 -14.56
C GLU A 232 22.12 19.51 -14.08
N VAL A 233 21.85 19.77 -12.79
CA VAL A 233 20.48 19.92 -12.27
C VAL A 233 19.76 21.12 -12.88
N ILE A 234 20.44 22.27 -13.06
CA ILE A 234 19.84 23.44 -13.71
C ILE A 234 19.49 23.15 -15.16
N ILE A 235 20.40 22.49 -15.90
CA ILE A 235 20.17 22.11 -17.30
C ILE A 235 19.02 21.11 -17.40
N ALA A 236 19.01 20.08 -16.56
CA ALA A 236 17.92 19.12 -16.51
C ALA A 236 16.57 19.82 -16.24
N LYS A 237 16.53 20.74 -15.27
CA LYS A 237 15.34 21.54 -14.95
C LYS A 237 14.89 22.41 -16.13
N GLU A 238 15.83 22.97 -16.89
CA GLU A 238 15.51 23.75 -18.10
C GLU A 238 14.77 22.91 -19.13
N TYR A 239 15.30 21.73 -19.45
CA TYR A 239 14.70 20.83 -20.42
C TYR A 239 13.39 20.20 -19.94
N MET A 240 13.23 19.89 -18.64
CA MET A 240 11.93 19.51 -18.08
C MET A 240 10.91 20.67 -18.15
N GLY A 241 11.38 21.91 -17.97
CA GLY A 241 10.55 23.10 -18.15
C GLY A 241 10.05 23.25 -19.59
N LEU A 242 10.92 23.00 -20.57
CA LEU A 242 10.58 22.95 -22.00
C LEU A 242 9.61 21.83 -22.33
N GLU A 243 9.87 20.60 -21.87
CA GLU A 243 8.98 19.45 -22.02
C GLU A 243 7.57 19.81 -21.50
N ARG A 244 7.48 20.37 -20.29
CA ARG A 244 6.20 20.80 -19.70
C ARG A 244 5.50 21.85 -20.57
N ALA A 245 6.20 22.88 -21.00
CA ALA A 245 5.64 23.96 -21.78
C ALA A 245 5.13 23.49 -23.16
N LEU A 246 5.89 22.63 -23.83
CA LEU A 246 5.50 22.01 -25.10
C LEU A 246 4.36 21.02 -24.91
N GLY A 247 4.36 20.26 -23.82
CA GLY A 247 3.27 19.36 -23.44
C GLY A 247 1.95 20.09 -23.22
N THR A 248 1.97 21.31 -22.67
CA THR A 248 0.76 22.15 -22.57
C THR A 248 0.13 22.43 -23.93
N ILE A 249 0.94 22.66 -24.97
CA ILE A 249 0.45 22.87 -26.35
C ILE A 249 -0.31 21.62 -26.82
N PHE A 250 0.24 20.42 -26.59
CA PHE A 250 -0.43 19.17 -26.93
C PHE A 250 -1.78 19.01 -26.22
N TYR A 251 -1.84 19.26 -24.91
CA TYR A 251 -3.08 19.14 -24.16
C TYR A 251 -4.14 20.17 -24.55
N MET A 252 -3.73 21.30 -25.11
CA MET A 252 -4.63 22.34 -25.60
C MET A 252 -5.21 22.03 -26.96
N GLU A 253 -4.36 21.66 -27.91
CA GLU A 253 -4.75 21.45 -29.29
C GLU A 253 -5.19 20.00 -29.55
N GLY A 254 -4.95 19.09 -28.62
CA GLY A 254 -5.17 17.65 -28.75
C GLY A 254 -4.16 16.94 -29.67
N ARG A 255 -3.16 17.68 -30.18
CA ARG A 255 -2.09 17.19 -31.05
C ARG A 255 -0.91 18.16 -31.01
N PHE A 256 0.25 17.73 -31.49
CA PHE A 256 1.35 18.65 -31.77
C PHE A 256 1.08 19.41 -33.09
N PRO A 257 1.31 20.74 -33.14
CA PRO A 257 1.02 21.54 -34.33
C PRO A 257 1.89 21.17 -35.54
N SER A 258 3.15 20.82 -35.29
CA SER A 258 4.13 20.42 -36.30
C SER A 258 5.01 19.28 -35.79
N GLN A 259 5.65 18.56 -36.71
CA GLN A 259 6.60 17.50 -36.37
C GLN A 259 7.82 18.05 -35.60
N ASP A 260 8.27 19.26 -35.92
CA ASP A 260 9.40 19.89 -35.25
C ASP A 260 9.12 20.12 -33.75
N ILE A 261 7.89 20.51 -33.40
CA ILE A 261 7.49 20.71 -31.99
C ILE A 261 7.45 19.37 -31.24
N TYR A 262 6.99 18.30 -31.90
CA TYR A 262 7.02 16.95 -31.32
C TYR A 262 8.46 16.46 -31.10
N LEU A 263 9.35 16.66 -32.08
CA LEU A 263 10.76 16.33 -31.95
C LEU A 263 11.40 17.13 -30.83
N TRP A 264 11.13 18.43 -30.75
CA TRP A 264 11.65 19.28 -29.67
C TRP A 264 11.15 18.83 -28.28
N PHE A 265 9.90 18.39 -28.17
CA PHE A 265 9.36 17.80 -26.93
C PHE A 265 10.11 16.52 -26.55
N SER A 266 10.28 15.59 -27.50
CA SER A 266 10.98 14.32 -27.27
C SER A 266 12.45 14.53 -26.90
N GLU A 267 13.15 15.39 -27.63
CA GLU A 267 14.55 15.74 -27.34
C GLU A 267 14.69 16.39 -25.97
N SER A 268 13.74 17.25 -25.58
CA SER A 268 13.76 17.87 -24.26
C SER A 268 13.64 16.83 -23.15
N GLN A 269 12.77 15.83 -23.32
CA GLN A 269 12.63 14.74 -22.36
C GLN A 269 13.91 13.90 -22.23
N ASP A 270 14.50 13.52 -23.36
CA ASP A 270 15.72 12.70 -23.39
C ASP A 270 16.90 13.44 -22.76
N VAL A 271 17.12 14.70 -23.14
CA VAL A 271 18.21 15.52 -22.60
C VAL A 271 18.01 15.78 -21.10
N ALA A 272 16.78 16.06 -20.66
CA ALA A 272 16.48 16.23 -19.24
C ALA A 272 16.83 15.00 -18.41
N ASN A 273 16.48 13.80 -18.89
CA ASN A 273 16.74 12.56 -18.17
C ASN A 273 18.24 12.25 -18.11
N GLU A 274 18.95 12.36 -19.24
CA GLU A 274 20.40 12.09 -19.31
C GLU A 274 21.22 13.08 -18.46
N THR A 275 20.88 14.36 -18.48
CA THR A 275 21.56 15.39 -17.66
C THR A 275 21.29 15.19 -16.18
N PHE A 276 20.06 14.85 -15.80
CA PHE A 276 19.74 14.54 -14.40
C PHE A 276 20.48 13.30 -13.88
N LEU A 277 20.56 12.23 -14.70
CA LEU A 277 21.34 11.04 -14.38
C LEU A 277 22.84 11.34 -14.29
N SER A 278 23.34 12.25 -15.12
CA SER A 278 24.72 12.73 -15.08
C SER A 278 25.02 13.50 -13.80
N ALA A 279 24.13 14.39 -13.35
CA ALA A 279 24.25 15.12 -12.08
C ALA A 279 24.45 14.17 -10.89
N ARG A 280 23.76 13.02 -10.93
CA ARG A 280 23.82 11.96 -9.91
C ARG A 280 25.21 11.33 -9.76
N ARG A 281 26.03 11.35 -10.83
CA ARG A 281 27.41 10.82 -10.82
C ARG A 281 28.41 11.79 -10.21
N TYR A 282 28.10 13.09 -10.20
CA TYR A 282 28.99 14.13 -9.71
C TYR A 282 28.80 14.45 -8.21
N SER A 283 27.61 14.20 -7.66
CA SER A 283 27.31 14.52 -6.25
C SER A 283 26.45 13.46 -5.56
N ASP A 284 26.96 12.92 -4.45
CA ASP A 284 26.24 11.98 -3.59
C ASP A 284 24.96 12.59 -3.01
N LEU A 285 24.93 13.92 -2.79
CA LEU A 285 23.73 14.62 -2.33
C LEU A 285 22.59 14.51 -3.35
N VAL A 286 22.91 14.67 -4.64
CA VAL A 286 21.91 14.56 -5.71
C VAL A 286 21.41 13.11 -5.82
N ALA A 287 22.32 12.14 -5.69
CA ALA A 287 21.95 10.72 -5.64
C ALA A 287 21.02 10.38 -4.46
N ALA A 288 21.33 10.88 -3.28
CA ALA A 288 20.52 10.66 -2.08
C ALA A 288 19.12 11.29 -2.22
N LEU A 289 19.04 12.53 -2.72
CA LEU A 289 17.74 13.21 -2.94
C LEU A 289 16.88 12.47 -3.97
N TYR A 290 17.49 11.96 -5.05
CA TYR A 290 16.77 11.19 -6.05
C TYR A 290 16.24 9.86 -5.51
N ASN A 291 17.09 9.07 -4.86
CA ASN A 291 16.69 7.77 -4.31
C ASN A 291 15.56 7.93 -3.28
N LYS A 292 15.67 8.95 -2.40
CA LYS A 292 14.62 9.28 -1.44
C LYS A 292 13.28 9.59 -2.11
N ASN A 293 13.30 10.34 -3.21
CA ASN A 293 12.08 10.69 -3.93
C ASN A 293 11.45 9.48 -4.65
N ILE A 294 12.26 8.54 -5.15
CA ILE A 294 11.76 7.29 -5.72
C ILE A 294 11.10 6.42 -4.65
N GLU A 295 11.74 6.24 -3.50
CA GLU A 295 11.16 5.46 -2.39
C GLU A 295 9.79 6.00 -1.98
N VAL A 296 9.63 7.33 -1.91
CA VAL A 296 8.34 7.98 -1.62
C VAL A 296 7.28 7.71 -2.70
N LEU A 297 7.68 7.65 -3.98
CA LEU A 297 6.76 7.37 -5.09
C LEU A 297 6.31 5.90 -5.08
N ASP A 298 7.24 4.98 -4.82
CA ASP A 298 6.95 3.54 -4.71
C ASP A 298 6.02 3.25 -3.52
N GLU A 299 6.26 3.87 -2.36
CA GLU A 299 5.37 3.77 -1.20
C GLU A 299 3.96 4.29 -1.51
N ARG A 300 3.86 5.44 -2.20
CA ARG A 300 2.56 6.00 -2.60
C ARG A 300 1.84 5.10 -3.60
N GLN A 301 2.54 4.56 -4.59
CA GLN A 301 1.95 3.63 -5.55
C GLN A 301 1.47 2.34 -4.85
N ALA A 302 2.28 1.76 -3.97
CA ALA A 302 1.88 0.58 -3.20
C ALA A 302 0.64 0.83 -2.34
N SER A 303 0.56 1.98 -1.64
CA SER A 303 -0.62 2.39 -0.87
C SER A 303 -1.86 2.55 -1.76
N ASN A 304 -1.73 3.21 -2.91
CA ASN A 304 -2.86 3.43 -3.83
C ASN A 304 -3.35 2.11 -4.42
N LEU A 305 -2.43 1.20 -4.77
CA LEU A 305 -2.75 -0.14 -5.24
C LEU A 305 -3.48 -0.95 -4.15
N GLN A 306 -3.01 -0.90 -2.89
CA GLN A 306 -3.69 -1.55 -1.77
C GLN A 306 -5.12 -1.02 -1.58
N LYS A 307 -5.34 0.29 -1.70
CA LYS A 307 -6.68 0.89 -1.62
C LYS A 307 -7.59 0.43 -2.77
N MET A 308 -7.07 0.40 -4.00
CA MET A 308 -7.82 -0.09 -5.18
C MET A 308 -8.22 -1.57 -5.03
N VAL A 309 -7.30 -2.42 -4.55
CA VAL A 309 -7.57 -3.83 -4.30
C VAL A 309 -8.57 -4.02 -3.16
N ALA A 310 -8.47 -3.24 -2.08
CA ALA A 310 -9.45 -3.31 -0.99
C ALA A 310 -10.86 -2.96 -1.46
N ILE A 311 -10.99 -1.90 -2.28
CA ILE A 311 -12.28 -1.49 -2.87
C ILE A 311 -12.83 -2.59 -3.78
N SER A 312 -12.01 -3.20 -4.64
CA SER A 312 -12.48 -4.26 -5.54
C SER A 312 -12.94 -5.52 -4.79
N VAL A 313 -12.24 -5.91 -3.72
CA VAL A 313 -12.66 -7.03 -2.85
C VAL A 313 -14.02 -6.76 -2.21
N VAL A 314 -14.25 -5.55 -1.69
CA VAL A 314 -15.55 -5.18 -1.12
C VAL A 314 -16.67 -5.28 -2.16
N PHE A 315 -16.45 -4.80 -3.39
CA PHE A 315 -17.44 -4.93 -4.46
C PHE A 315 -17.74 -6.39 -4.79
N VAL A 316 -16.73 -7.25 -4.90
CA VAL A 316 -16.93 -8.69 -5.15
C VAL A 316 -17.72 -9.35 -4.01
N CYS A 317 -17.39 -9.02 -2.75
CA CYS A 317 -18.14 -9.50 -1.60
C CYS A 317 -19.61 -9.06 -1.66
N VAL A 318 -19.90 -7.80 -2.03
CA VAL A 318 -21.28 -7.31 -2.19
C VAL A 318 -22.01 -8.05 -3.31
N PHE A 319 -21.35 -8.25 -4.46
CA PHE A 319 -21.93 -8.98 -5.59
C PHE A 319 -22.25 -10.45 -5.28
N ILE A 320 -21.50 -11.09 -4.37
CA ILE A 320 -21.75 -12.47 -3.95
C ILE A 320 -22.78 -12.52 -2.80
N LEU A 321 -22.69 -11.61 -1.83
CA LEU A 321 -23.58 -11.61 -0.66
C LEU A 321 -25.01 -11.19 -1.02
N CYS A 322 -25.20 -10.20 -1.90
CA CYS A 322 -26.52 -9.76 -2.32
C CYS A 322 -27.41 -10.89 -2.88
N PRO A 323 -27.00 -11.70 -3.87
CA PRO A 323 -27.83 -12.79 -4.39
C PRO A 323 -28.05 -13.90 -3.35
N VAL A 324 -27.07 -14.17 -2.48
CA VAL A 324 -27.26 -15.14 -1.38
C VAL A 324 -28.32 -14.66 -0.40
N ILE A 325 -28.28 -13.38 -0.02
CA ILE A 325 -29.28 -12.78 0.87
C ILE A 325 -30.66 -12.76 0.20
N ILE A 326 -30.74 -12.36 -1.07
CA ILE A 326 -32.00 -12.38 -1.85
C ILE A 326 -32.58 -13.80 -1.92
N TYR A 327 -31.74 -14.79 -2.22
CA TYR A 327 -32.14 -16.19 -2.27
C TYR A 327 -32.62 -16.70 -0.90
N ALA A 328 -31.90 -16.38 0.18
CA ALA A 328 -32.28 -16.76 1.54
C ALA A 328 -33.61 -16.14 1.96
N VAL A 329 -33.82 -14.84 1.67
CA VAL A 329 -35.09 -14.15 1.94
C VAL A 329 -36.24 -14.75 1.13
N TYR A 330 -36.01 -15.05 -0.16
CA TYR A 330 -37.01 -15.69 -1.01
C TYR A 330 -37.37 -17.09 -0.49
N SER A 331 -36.38 -17.89 -0.11
CA SER A 331 -36.57 -19.22 0.47
C SER A 331 -37.36 -19.16 1.78
N LEU A 332 -37.00 -18.26 2.68
CA LEU A 332 -37.71 -18.06 3.94
C LEU A 332 -39.16 -17.64 3.73
N THR A 333 -39.39 -16.71 2.79
CA THR A 333 -40.74 -16.23 2.48
C THR A 333 -41.62 -17.34 1.92
N ASN A 334 -41.08 -18.17 1.00
CA ASN A 334 -41.79 -19.31 0.44
C ASN A 334 -42.20 -20.33 1.51
N GLU A 335 -41.31 -20.62 2.47
CA GLU A 335 -41.63 -21.52 3.57
C GLU A 335 -42.74 -20.93 4.45
N ILE A 336 -42.65 -19.66 4.84
CA ILE A 336 -43.70 -18.98 5.62
C ILE A 336 -45.08 -19.07 4.93
N GLN A 337 -45.13 -18.89 3.60
CA GLN A 337 -46.38 -19.01 2.83
C GLN A 337 -46.93 -20.44 2.83
N LYS A 338 -46.08 -21.47 2.71
CA LYS A 338 -46.52 -22.87 2.80
C LYS A 338 -47.04 -23.21 4.20
N TYR A 339 -46.38 -22.72 5.24
CA TYR A 339 -46.82 -22.92 6.62
C TYR A 339 -48.18 -22.28 6.87
N SER A 340 -48.43 -21.06 6.39
CA SER A 340 -49.71 -20.38 6.58
C SER A 340 -50.89 -21.08 5.89
N ILE A 341 -50.68 -21.58 4.66
CA ILE A 341 -51.69 -22.36 3.93
C ILE A 341 -51.99 -23.67 4.66
N THR A 342 -50.95 -24.40 5.07
CA THR A 342 -51.11 -25.67 5.79
C THR A 342 -51.83 -25.47 7.12
N LEU A 343 -51.51 -24.39 7.85
CA LEU A 343 -52.21 -24.01 9.08
C LEU A 343 -53.68 -23.67 8.82
N ALA A 344 -53.98 -22.94 7.74
CA ALA A 344 -55.35 -22.62 7.34
C ALA A 344 -56.16 -23.89 7.02
N ASP A 345 -55.57 -24.84 6.28
CA ASP A 345 -56.21 -26.12 5.94
C ASP A 345 -56.46 -26.99 7.18
N ARG A 346 -55.48 -27.08 8.09
CA ARG A 346 -55.64 -27.80 9.36
C ARG A 346 -56.72 -27.18 10.23
N THR A 347 -56.77 -25.85 10.29
CA THR A 347 -57.81 -25.11 11.04
C THR A 347 -59.20 -25.34 10.43
N LYS A 348 -59.31 -25.37 9.10
CA LYS A 348 -60.55 -25.67 8.38
C LYS A 348 -61.02 -27.11 8.63
N ALA A 349 -60.10 -28.07 8.60
CA ALA A 349 -60.39 -29.47 8.91
C ALA A 349 -60.86 -29.65 10.36
N LEU A 350 -60.15 -29.05 11.33
CA LEU A 350 -60.54 -29.05 12.74
C LEU A 350 -61.93 -28.43 12.95
N ASN A 351 -62.22 -27.30 12.32
CA ASN A 351 -63.56 -26.69 12.41
C ASN A 351 -64.66 -27.58 11.80
N LYS A 352 -64.36 -28.31 10.73
CA LYS A 352 -65.30 -29.25 10.12
C LYS A 352 -65.58 -30.45 11.04
N GLU A 353 -64.53 -31.01 11.64
CA GLU A 353 -64.68 -32.10 12.61
C GLU A 353 -65.40 -31.64 13.88
N LYS A 354 -65.03 -30.48 14.43
CA LYS A 354 -65.73 -29.85 15.56
C LYS A 354 -67.22 -29.69 15.27
N LYS A 355 -67.59 -29.16 14.09
CA LYS A 355 -68.99 -29.01 13.68
C LYS A 355 -69.71 -30.36 13.56
N ARG A 356 -69.02 -31.40 13.10
CA ARG A 356 -69.58 -32.77 13.03
C ARG A 356 -69.84 -33.33 14.42
N THR A 357 -68.90 -33.18 15.34
CA THR A 357 -69.05 -33.59 16.74
C THR A 357 -70.19 -32.85 17.42
N ASP A 358 -70.27 -31.52 17.24
CA ASP A 358 -71.37 -30.71 17.78
C ASP A 358 -72.73 -31.17 17.24
N THR A 359 -72.82 -31.44 15.92
CA THR A 359 -74.08 -31.92 15.30
C THR A 359 -74.50 -33.27 15.85
N LEU A 360 -73.55 -34.19 16.05
CA LEU A 360 -73.83 -35.51 16.64
C LEU A 360 -74.28 -35.38 18.11
N LEU A 361 -73.66 -34.49 18.87
CA LEU A 361 -74.05 -34.23 20.26
C LEU A 361 -75.50 -33.75 20.34
N TYR A 362 -75.91 -32.83 19.47
CA TYR A 362 -77.30 -32.37 19.37
C TYR A 362 -78.28 -33.42 18.83
N GLN A 363 -77.81 -34.51 18.24
CA GLN A 363 -78.65 -35.65 17.83
C GLN A 363 -78.87 -36.66 18.95
N MET A 364 -77.96 -36.74 19.91
CA MET A 364 -78.02 -37.67 21.04
C MET A 364 -78.65 -37.06 22.29
N LEU A 365 -78.59 -35.73 22.44
CA LEU A 365 -79.06 -35.01 23.62
C LEU A 365 -79.84 -33.75 23.23
N PRO A 366 -80.83 -33.33 24.04
CA PRO A 366 -81.51 -32.04 23.86
C PRO A 366 -80.52 -30.88 23.86
N LYS A 367 -80.81 -29.82 23.09
CA LYS A 367 -79.89 -28.69 22.87
C LYS A 367 -79.41 -28.05 24.16
N SER A 368 -80.32 -27.85 25.13
CA SER A 368 -79.98 -27.21 26.40
C SER A 368 -78.96 -28.02 27.22
N VAL A 369 -79.09 -29.35 27.24
CA VAL A 369 -78.16 -30.25 27.94
C VAL A 369 -76.83 -30.36 27.18
N ALA A 370 -76.88 -30.44 25.85
CA ALA A 370 -75.69 -30.48 25.00
C ALA A 370 -74.83 -29.20 25.15
N ASP A 371 -75.45 -28.02 25.26
CA ASP A 371 -74.75 -26.75 25.43
C ASP A 371 -74.11 -26.58 26.81
N GLN A 372 -74.75 -27.07 27.88
CA GLN A 372 -74.18 -27.13 29.23
C GLN A 372 -72.97 -28.08 29.28
N LEU A 373 -73.08 -29.27 28.66
CA LEU A 373 -71.98 -30.23 28.56
C LEU A 373 -70.79 -29.68 27.76
N LYS A 374 -71.03 -28.93 26.68
CA LYS A 374 -69.97 -28.25 25.91
C LYS A 374 -69.23 -27.18 26.71
N GLN A 375 -69.88 -26.61 27.73
CA GLN A 375 -69.32 -25.61 28.63
C GLN A 375 -68.66 -26.22 29.88
N ASN A 376 -68.56 -27.56 29.98
CA ASN A 376 -68.11 -28.29 31.17
C ASN A 376 -68.96 -27.99 32.43
N GLU A 377 -70.22 -27.59 32.25
CA GLU A 377 -71.13 -27.39 33.37
C GLU A 377 -71.67 -28.72 33.88
N VAL A 378 -71.89 -28.82 35.19
CA VAL A 378 -72.46 -30.02 35.82
C VAL A 378 -73.96 -30.05 35.52
N VAL A 379 -74.40 -30.99 34.69
CA VAL A 379 -75.82 -31.19 34.38
C VAL A 379 -76.51 -31.81 35.60
N THR A 380 -77.34 -31.03 36.28
CA THR A 380 -78.19 -31.51 37.38
C THR A 380 -79.47 -32.14 36.83
N ALA A 381 -79.99 -33.17 37.51
CA ALA A 381 -81.26 -33.77 37.13
C ALA A 381 -82.39 -32.73 37.20
N GLU A 382 -83.02 -32.46 36.06
CA GLU A 382 -84.18 -31.57 35.97
C GLU A 382 -85.48 -32.35 36.20
N ASN A 383 -86.40 -31.76 36.96
CA ASN A 383 -87.73 -32.31 37.15
C ASN A 383 -88.70 -31.60 36.20
N PHE A 384 -89.30 -32.36 35.28
CA PHE A 384 -90.30 -31.84 34.36
C PHE A 384 -91.69 -31.92 35.01
N SER A 385 -92.38 -30.77 35.11
CA SER A 385 -93.71 -30.68 35.73
C SER A 385 -94.80 -31.38 34.92
N GLU A 386 -94.58 -31.55 33.61
CA GLU A 386 -95.50 -32.18 32.67
C GLU A 386 -94.68 -32.95 31.63
N ALA A 387 -94.82 -34.28 31.59
CA ALA A 387 -94.26 -35.13 30.56
C ALA A 387 -95.30 -36.18 30.17
N THR A 388 -95.64 -36.31 28.88
CA THR A 388 -96.52 -37.39 28.40
C THR A 388 -95.65 -38.48 27.82
N ILE A 389 -95.62 -39.64 28.45
CA ILE A 389 -94.87 -40.79 27.94
C ILE A 389 -95.76 -41.57 26.97
N PHE A 390 -95.38 -41.63 25.70
CA PHE A 390 -96.02 -42.45 24.69
C PHE A 390 -95.33 -43.81 24.60
N PHE A 391 -96.01 -44.85 25.08
CA PHE A 391 -95.61 -46.24 24.89
C PHE A 391 -96.29 -46.79 23.64
N SER A 392 -95.49 -47.24 22.67
CA SER A 392 -95.99 -48.01 21.53
C SER A 392 -95.19 -49.27 21.35
N ASP A 393 -95.89 -50.41 21.33
CA ASP A 393 -95.36 -51.70 20.92
C ASP A 393 -96.05 -52.14 19.62
N ILE A 394 -95.32 -52.87 18.79
CA ILE A 394 -95.83 -53.43 17.54
C ILE A 394 -96.28 -54.86 17.83
N GLN A 395 -97.59 -55.06 17.97
CA GLN A 395 -98.13 -56.40 18.21
C GLN A 395 -97.75 -57.34 17.06
N GLY A 396 -97.07 -58.44 17.37
CA GLY A 396 -96.62 -59.42 16.38
C GLY A 396 -95.31 -59.05 15.67
N PHE A 397 -94.52 -58.11 16.20
CA PHE A 397 -93.21 -57.74 15.65
C PHE A 397 -92.34 -58.95 15.32
N THR A 398 -92.29 -59.95 16.20
CA THR A 398 -91.52 -61.19 16.00
C THR A 398 -91.97 -61.97 14.77
N GLN A 399 -93.26 -61.97 14.43
CA GLN A 399 -93.78 -62.62 13.22
C GLN A 399 -93.50 -61.79 11.96
N ILE A 400 -93.59 -60.46 12.07
CA ILE A 400 -93.31 -59.53 10.97
C ILE A 400 -91.82 -59.59 10.62
N SER A 401 -90.94 -59.50 11.63
CA SER A 401 -89.48 -59.59 11.45
C SER A 401 -89.04 -60.96 10.94
N ALA A 402 -89.73 -62.05 11.30
CA ALA A 402 -89.44 -63.40 10.81
C ALA A 402 -89.86 -63.62 9.35
N ARG A 403 -90.83 -62.85 8.83
CA ARG A 403 -91.34 -62.96 7.45
C ARG A 403 -90.78 -61.92 6.49
N SER A 404 -90.13 -60.88 7.02
CA SER A 404 -89.54 -59.79 6.24
C SER A 404 -88.03 -59.94 6.11
N SER A 405 -87.47 -59.47 4.99
CA SER A 405 -86.03 -59.39 4.86
C SER A 405 -85.47 -58.31 5.80
N PRO A 406 -84.26 -58.49 6.38
CA PRO A 406 -83.68 -57.54 7.32
C PRO A 406 -83.62 -56.09 6.80
N ILE A 407 -83.44 -55.92 5.47
CA ILE A 407 -83.40 -54.59 4.84
C ILE A 407 -84.77 -53.90 4.82
N GLN A 408 -85.83 -54.67 4.65
CA GLN A 408 -87.20 -54.17 4.53
C GLN A 408 -87.80 -53.78 5.91
N VAL A 409 -87.38 -54.48 6.97
CA VAL A 409 -87.67 -54.09 8.36
C VAL A 409 -86.94 -52.79 8.71
N GLY A 410 -85.67 -52.66 8.31
CA GLY A 410 -84.87 -51.45 8.56
C GLY A 410 -85.34 -50.22 7.77
N GLU A 411 -86.01 -50.39 6.62
CA GLU A 411 -86.61 -49.28 5.87
C GLU A 411 -87.87 -48.73 6.56
N GLY A 412 -88.76 -49.60 7.05
CA GLY A 412 -89.94 -49.18 7.80
C GLY A 412 -89.58 -48.47 9.12
N GLU A 413 -88.48 -48.88 9.76
CA GLU A 413 -87.94 -48.23 10.95
C GLU A 413 -87.41 -46.81 10.65
N ARG A 414 -86.61 -46.66 9.58
CA ARG A 414 -86.12 -45.34 9.14
C ARG A 414 -87.23 -44.38 8.73
N GLU A 415 -88.28 -44.87 8.08
CA GLU A 415 -89.41 -44.04 7.69
C GLU A 415 -90.20 -43.54 8.91
N SER A 416 -90.29 -44.37 9.95
CA SER A 416 -90.90 -44.02 11.24
C SER A 416 -90.09 -42.97 11.99
N GLU A 417 -88.75 -43.10 12.01
CA GLU A 417 -87.85 -42.07 12.55
C GLU A 417 -87.96 -40.73 11.79
N ALA A 418 -88.05 -40.76 10.45
CA ALA A 418 -88.18 -39.56 9.64
C ALA A 418 -89.52 -38.82 9.88
N ARG A 419 -90.62 -39.56 10.07
CA ARG A 419 -91.93 -38.97 10.43
C ARG A 419 -91.93 -38.33 11.82
N ARG A 420 -91.13 -38.83 12.77
CA ARG A 420 -90.99 -38.27 14.13
C ARG A 420 -90.22 -36.95 14.13
N ARG A 421 -89.13 -36.85 13.37
CA ARG A 421 -88.37 -35.58 13.20
C ARG A 421 -89.23 -34.44 12.65
N LYS A 422 -90.25 -34.76 11.86
CA LYS A 422 -91.19 -33.77 11.30
C LYS A 422 -92.19 -33.19 12.32
N ARG A 423 -92.30 -33.78 13.52
CA ARG A 423 -93.22 -33.37 14.59
C ARG A 423 -92.50 -32.81 15.84
N GLU A 424 -91.20 -32.51 15.74
CA GLU A 424 -90.40 -31.96 16.85
C GLU A 424 -90.46 -32.77 18.16
N LEU A 425 -90.62 -34.09 18.07
CA LEU A 425 -90.59 -34.98 19.25
C LEU A 425 -89.15 -35.30 19.63
N GLU A 426 -88.80 -35.16 20.92
CA GLU A 426 -87.49 -35.53 21.46
C GLU A 426 -87.44 -37.05 21.74
N ASN A 427 -86.36 -37.70 21.31
CA ASN A 427 -86.17 -39.15 21.48
C ASN A 427 -85.45 -39.42 22.81
N VAL A 428 -86.06 -40.24 23.68
CA VAL A 428 -85.38 -40.83 24.84
C VAL A 428 -85.04 -42.27 24.48
N CYS A 429 -83.77 -42.65 24.67
CA CYS A 429 -83.10 -43.91 24.32
C CYS A 429 -84.00 -45.13 23.97
N VAL A 430 -83.78 -45.74 22.80
CA VAL A 430 -84.46 -46.97 22.36
C VAL A 430 -83.73 -48.20 22.93
N VAL A 431 -84.35 -48.88 23.88
CA VAL A 431 -83.95 -50.24 24.28
C VAL A 431 -84.90 -51.20 23.57
N VAL A 432 -84.34 -52.19 22.87
CA VAL A 432 -85.03 -53.16 22.01
C VAL A 432 -86.48 -53.44 22.46
N CYS A 433 -87.43 -52.98 21.63
CA CYS A 433 -88.89 -53.11 21.75
C CYS A 433 -89.62 -52.34 22.88
N VAL A 434 -89.09 -51.20 23.35
CA VAL A 434 -89.93 -50.18 24.01
C VAL A 434 -89.53 -48.80 23.50
N TYR A 435 -90.45 -48.13 22.80
CA TYR A 435 -90.29 -46.73 22.42
C TYR A 435 -90.82 -45.84 23.55
N VAL A 436 -89.98 -44.92 24.04
CA VAL A 436 -90.35 -43.86 24.97
C VAL A 436 -90.29 -42.55 24.19
N CYS A 437 -91.45 -41.97 23.90
CA CYS A 437 -91.56 -40.67 23.24
C CYS A 437 -92.23 -39.69 24.19
N GLU A 438 -91.65 -38.52 24.38
CA GLU A 438 -92.28 -37.45 25.17
C GLU A 438 -93.20 -36.63 24.27
N VAL A 439 -94.48 -36.58 24.62
CA VAL A 439 -95.50 -35.71 24.03
C VAL A 439 -95.87 -34.68 25.11
N ARG A 440 -96.33 -33.49 24.73
CA ARG A 440 -96.78 -32.48 25.70
C ARG A 440 -98.19 -32.06 25.34
N GLU A 441 -99.20 -32.54 26.07
CA GLU A 441 -100.59 -32.13 25.87
C GLU A 441 -101.37 -32.07 27.20
N ARG A 442 -102.26 -31.08 27.34
CA ARG A 442 -102.80 -30.53 28.59
C ARG A 442 -104.21 -31.07 28.89
N GLU A 443 -104.47 -31.39 30.18
CA GLU A 443 -105.77 -31.58 30.87
C GLU A 443 -106.52 -32.96 30.81
N ARG A 444 -106.38 -33.79 31.87
CA ARG A 444 -107.42 -34.27 32.84
C ARG A 444 -107.16 -35.67 33.47
N GLU A 445 -107.16 -35.67 34.81
CA GLU A 445 -107.39 -36.68 35.87
C GLU A 445 -106.91 -38.18 35.81
N TRP A 446 -105.92 -38.46 36.69
CA TRP A 446 -105.57 -39.60 37.57
C TRP A 446 -105.87 -41.07 37.23
N TRP A 447 -104.82 -41.93 37.24
CA TRP A 447 -104.45 -42.92 38.29
C TRP A 447 -102.99 -43.39 38.09
N VAL A 448 -102.21 -43.50 39.18
CA VAL A 448 -100.81 -43.94 39.20
C VAL A 448 -100.73 -45.43 39.52
N VAL A 449 -100.10 -46.23 38.66
CA VAL A 449 -99.68 -47.60 39.00
C VAL A 449 -98.15 -47.66 38.95
N VAL A 450 -97.54 -47.72 40.13
CA VAL A 450 -96.11 -48.02 40.32
C VAL A 450 -95.95 -49.54 40.30
N ILE A 451 -95.23 -50.09 39.32
CA ILE A 451 -94.75 -51.47 39.37
C ILE A 451 -93.25 -51.46 39.65
N SER A 452 -92.91 -51.87 40.87
CA SER A 452 -91.56 -52.21 41.32
C SER A 452 -91.14 -53.55 40.69
N LEU A 453 -90.14 -53.54 39.82
CA LEU A 453 -89.52 -54.77 39.31
C LEU A 453 -88.51 -55.30 40.33
N GLN A 454 -88.96 -56.20 41.22
CA GLN A 454 -88.08 -57.03 42.02
C GLN A 454 -87.79 -58.35 41.28
N GLY A 455 -86.55 -58.43 40.79
CA GLY A 455 -85.69 -59.62 40.65
C GLY A 455 -86.25 -60.95 40.16
N THR A 456 -85.68 -61.46 39.05
CA THR A 456 -85.26 -62.87 38.94
C THR A 456 -84.12 -63.06 37.92
N LYS A 457 -82.96 -63.39 38.47
CA LYS A 457 -81.83 -64.25 38.02
C LYS A 457 -81.59 -64.58 36.53
N PHE A 458 -80.37 -64.22 36.12
CA PHE A 458 -79.42 -64.86 35.17
C PHE A 458 -79.62 -66.35 34.84
N PHE A 459 -79.41 -66.74 33.57
CA PHE A 459 -78.17 -67.36 33.05
C PHE A 459 -78.31 -67.78 31.57
N GLY A 460 -77.23 -67.68 30.79
CA GLY A 460 -77.08 -68.32 29.47
C GLY A 460 -76.50 -67.42 28.40
#